data_AF-A0A1M3LUE7-F1
#
_entry.id   AF-A0A1M3LUE7-F1
#
_cell.length_a   1.000
_cell.length_b   1.000
_cell.length_c   1.000
_cell.angle_alpha   90.00
_cell.angle_beta   90.00
_cell.angle_gamma   90.00
#
_symmetry.space_group_name_H-M   'P 1'
#
loop_
_entity.id
_entity.type
_entity.pdbx_description
1 polymer ?
#
loop_
_entity_poly.entity_id
_entity_poly.type
_entity_poly.pdbx_seq_one_letter_code
_entity_poly.pdbx_strand_id
1 'polypeptide(L)'
;MNPLIDNLGPLVQALGTTLLMAVVAGIGSIVLGVLITIARVSPIPILRTAAFLYVQFFINVPLLALLLLAVFALPDAGLLLPLTPTAIIVLTVYEAAYVAEAVRSGVNTVPVGQVEAARALGFTLAKTLRLVVVPQALRAVVQPIGNVMIALAMNTALAAAVGVVELTAEVNKVNLVAAQPILIFSSAGLVYMAIALTIGLAAGWVERKVAIAR
;
A
#
# COMPACT_ATOMS: atom_id res chain seq x y z
N MET A 1 15.59 16.61 -31.14
CA MET A 1 14.91 17.03 -29.90
C MET A 1 14.42 15.76 -29.22
N ASN A 2 14.89 15.50 -28.00
CA ASN A 2 14.51 14.29 -27.27
C ASN A 2 13.35 14.68 -26.35
N PRO A 3 12.13 14.17 -26.58
CA PRO A 3 10.94 14.62 -25.87
C PRO A 3 11.04 14.45 -24.35
N LEU A 4 11.87 13.53 -23.86
CA LEU A 4 12.11 13.35 -22.42
C LEU A 4 13.03 14.44 -21.86
N ILE A 5 14.10 14.79 -22.58
CA ILE A 5 15.05 15.84 -22.16
C ILE A 5 14.37 17.20 -22.15
N ASP A 6 13.59 17.46 -23.19
CA ASP A 6 12.89 18.73 -23.37
C ASP A 6 11.79 18.94 -22.31
N ASN A 7 11.32 17.87 -21.67
CA ASN A 7 10.27 17.89 -20.63
C ASN A 7 10.75 17.41 -19.25
N LEU A 8 12.06 17.43 -18.96
CA LEU A 8 12.59 16.92 -17.68
C LEU A 8 12.00 17.62 -16.46
N GLY A 9 11.83 18.94 -16.51
CA GLY A 9 11.29 19.73 -15.39
C GLY A 9 9.90 19.24 -14.94
N PRO A 10 8.90 19.26 -15.83
CA PRO A 10 7.57 18.74 -15.54
C PRO A 10 7.58 17.26 -15.12
N LEU A 11 8.37 16.41 -15.79
CA LEU A 11 8.46 14.98 -15.45
C LEU A 11 8.99 14.74 -14.03
N VAL A 12 9.99 15.51 -13.58
CA VAL A 12 10.54 15.42 -12.22
C VAL A 12 9.52 15.89 -11.18
N GLN A 13 8.76 16.95 -11.48
CA GLN A 13 7.69 17.42 -10.59
C GLN A 13 6.55 16.38 -10.46
N ALA A 14 6.16 15.79 -11.58
CA ALA A 14 5.16 14.73 -11.63
C ALA A 14 5.62 13.46 -10.88
N LEU A 15 6.89 13.08 -11.02
CA LEU A 15 7.52 12.04 -10.21
C LEU A 15 7.49 12.38 -8.71
N GLY A 16 7.75 13.63 -8.34
CA GLY A 16 7.60 14.09 -6.97
C GLY A 16 6.19 13.86 -6.41
N THR A 17 5.16 14.08 -7.23
CA THR A 17 3.76 13.80 -6.87
C THR A 17 3.49 12.30 -6.72
N THR A 18 4.01 11.46 -7.63
CA THR A 18 3.97 10.00 -7.51
C THR A 18 4.57 9.53 -6.19
N LEU A 19 5.78 10.00 -5.85
CA LEU A 19 6.49 9.63 -4.63
C LEU A 19 5.77 10.14 -3.37
N LEU A 20 5.24 11.37 -3.40
CA LEU A 20 4.45 11.92 -2.30
C LEU A 20 3.24 11.03 -2.01
N MET A 21 2.47 10.66 -3.05
CA MET A 21 1.31 9.79 -2.88
C MET A 21 1.72 8.42 -2.34
N ALA A 22 2.76 7.80 -2.90
CA ALA A 22 3.23 6.48 -2.46
C ALA A 22 3.69 6.49 -0.99
N VAL A 23 4.43 7.51 -0.56
CA VAL A 23 4.93 7.61 0.83
C VAL A 23 3.79 7.92 1.81
N VAL A 24 2.96 8.92 1.51
CA VAL A 24 1.89 9.34 2.43
C VAL A 24 0.83 8.25 2.55
N ALA A 25 0.37 7.68 1.44
CA ALA A 25 -0.58 6.57 1.47
C ALA A 25 0.05 5.30 2.04
N GLY A 26 1.36 5.09 1.86
CA GLY A 26 2.08 3.94 2.42
C GLY A 26 2.12 3.99 3.94
N ILE A 27 2.50 5.13 4.52
CA ILE A 27 2.48 5.34 5.97
C ILE A 27 1.05 5.22 6.50
N GLY A 28 0.08 5.88 5.84
CA GLY A 28 -1.32 5.85 6.25
C GLY A 28 -1.89 4.43 6.23
N SER A 29 -1.62 3.66 5.17
CA SER A 29 -2.14 2.30 4.99
C SER A 29 -1.51 1.31 5.96
N ILE A 30 -0.23 1.46 6.30
CA ILE A 30 0.42 0.65 7.34
C ILE A 30 -0.25 0.90 8.69
N VAL A 31 -0.41 2.17 9.09
CA VAL A 31 -1.04 2.54 10.36
C VAL A 31 -2.49 2.04 10.41
N LEU A 32 -3.28 2.36 9.40
CA LEU A 32 -4.69 1.97 9.35
C LEU A 32 -4.85 0.45 9.25
N GLY A 33 -4.04 -0.23 8.44
CA GLY A 33 -4.08 -1.68 8.29
C GLY A 33 -3.76 -2.42 9.59
N VAL A 34 -2.77 -1.96 10.36
CA VAL A 34 -2.48 -2.51 11.69
C VAL A 34 -3.67 -2.31 12.64
N LEU A 35 -4.29 -1.13 12.64
CA LEU A 35 -5.49 -0.86 13.45
C LEU A 35 -6.66 -1.78 13.07
N ILE A 36 -6.88 -2.02 11.77
CA ILE A 36 -7.89 -2.95 11.26
C ILE A 36 -7.58 -4.38 11.71
N THR A 37 -6.32 -4.81 11.66
CA THR A 37 -5.92 -6.14 12.16
C THR A 37 -6.21 -6.29 13.65
N ILE A 38 -5.90 -5.25 14.45
CA ILE A 38 -6.23 -5.23 15.89
C ILE A 38 -7.75 -5.37 16.10
N ALA A 39 -8.55 -4.64 15.32
CA ALA A 39 -10.01 -4.75 15.38
C ALA A 39 -10.51 -6.17 15.01
N ARG A 40 -9.88 -6.85 14.03
CA ARG A 40 -10.22 -8.24 13.65
C ARG A 40 -9.93 -9.26 14.73
N VAL A 41 -8.97 -9.03 15.62
CA VAL A 41 -8.67 -9.94 16.75
C VAL A 41 -9.34 -9.52 18.05
N SER A 42 -10.12 -8.43 18.04
CA SER A 42 -10.81 -7.91 19.21
C SER A 42 -11.86 -8.89 19.74
N PRO A 43 -12.03 -9.00 21.08
CA PRO A 43 -13.11 -9.77 21.67
C PRO A 43 -14.49 -9.20 21.32
N ILE A 44 -14.58 -7.92 20.93
CA ILE A 44 -15.83 -7.24 20.58
C ILE A 44 -16.32 -7.71 19.19
N PRO A 45 -17.46 -8.42 19.09
CA PRO A 45 -17.91 -8.99 17.82
C PRO A 45 -18.19 -7.93 16.75
N ILE A 46 -18.73 -6.78 17.13
CA ILE A 46 -19.04 -5.68 16.21
C ILE A 46 -17.78 -5.16 15.51
N LEU A 47 -16.71 -4.90 16.27
CA LEU A 47 -15.43 -4.43 15.70
C LEU A 47 -14.84 -5.47 14.74
N ARG A 48 -14.91 -6.75 15.13
CA ARG A 48 -14.42 -7.86 14.32
C ARG A 48 -15.17 -7.97 12.99
N THR A 49 -16.50 -7.93 13.04
CA THR A 49 -17.34 -8.02 11.84
C THR A 49 -17.15 -6.79 10.96
N ALA A 50 -17.11 -5.57 11.52
CA ALA A 50 -16.86 -4.36 10.76
C ALA A 50 -15.50 -4.39 10.04
N ALA A 51 -14.44 -4.77 10.75
CA ALA A 51 -13.10 -4.89 10.17
C ALA A 51 -13.01 -6.02 9.12
N PHE A 52 -13.74 -7.13 9.32
CA PHE A 52 -13.85 -8.18 8.30
C PHE A 52 -14.53 -7.65 7.04
N LEU A 53 -15.69 -7.01 7.17
CA LEU A 53 -16.44 -6.45 6.03
C LEU A 53 -15.65 -5.39 5.29
N TYR A 54 -14.96 -4.51 6.01
CA TYR A 54 -14.04 -3.53 5.43
C TYR A 54 -13.01 -4.22 4.52
N VAL A 55 -12.30 -5.21 5.05
CA VAL A 55 -11.24 -5.91 4.29
C VAL A 55 -11.83 -6.63 3.08
N GLN A 56 -12.95 -7.32 3.26
CA GLN A 56 -13.62 -8.00 2.15
C GLN A 56 -14.11 -7.02 1.07
N PHE A 57 -14.60 -5.85 1.44
CA PHE A 57 -15.02 -4.86 0.46
C PHE A 57 -13.83 -4.35 -0.38
N PHE A 58 -12.80 -3.80 0.26
CA PHE A 58 -11.72 -3.13 -0.46
C PHE A 58 -10.85 -4.09 -1.29
N ILE A 59 -10.66 -5.34 -0.87
CA ILE A 59 -9.91 -6.33 -1.66
C ILE A 59 -10.71 -6.84 -2.88
N ASN A 60 -12.04 -6.73 -2.85
CA ASN A 60 -12.92 -7.22 -3.94
C ASN A 60 -13.50 -6.10 -4.83
N VAL A 61 -13.13 -4.84 -4.61
CA VAL A 61 -13.57 -3.71 -5.43
C VAL A 61 -12.37 -3.12 -6.19
N PRO A 62 -12.47 -2.89 -7.51
CA PRO A 62 -11.38 -2.29 -8.28
C PRO A 62 -11.01 -0.88 -7.77
N LEU A 63 -9.73 -0.64 -7.50
CA LEU A 63 -9.22 0.65 -7.05
C LEU A 63 -9.58 1.80 -8.00
N LEU A 64 -9.51 1.58 -9.31
CA LEU A 64 -9.89 2.60 -10.29
C LEU A 64 -11.35 3.06 -10.12
N ALA A 65 -12.27 2.12 -9.85
CA ALA A 65 -13.67 2.47 -9.60
C ALA A 65 -13.82 3.31 -8.33
N LEU A 66 -13.07 2.99 -7.26
CA LEU A 66 -13.08 3.78 -6.03
C LEU A 66 -12.52 5.19 -6.24
N LEU A 67 -11.46 5.35 -7.03
CA LEU A 67 -10.91 6.66 -7.38
C LEU A 67 -11.93 7.50 -8.17
N LEU A 68 -12.57 6.91 -9.19
CA LEU A 68 -13.60 7.57 -9.98
C LEU A 68 -14.78 8.00 -9.10
N LEU A 69 -15.30 7.09 -8.26
CA LEU A 69 -16.41 7.41 -7.34
C LEU A 69 -16.01 8.50 -6.35
N ALA A 70 -14.82 8.44 -5.77
CA ALA A 70 -14.38 9.46 -4.83
C ALA A 70 -14.26 10.83 -5.50
N VAL A 71 -13.72 10.92 -6.70
CA VAL A 71 -13.51 12.22 -7.37
C VAL A 71 -14.81 12.76 -7.97
N PHE A 72 -15.68 11.92 -8.51
CA PHE A 72 -16.88 12.37 -9.23
C PHE A 72 -18.16 12.34 -8.39
N ALA A 73 -18.28 11.48 -7.37
CA ALA A 73 -19.49 11.38 -6.54
C ALA A 73 -19.41 12.13 -5.19
N LEU A 74 -18.22 12.32 -4.60
CA LEU A 74 -18.09 13.11 -3.36
C LEU A 74 -18.54 14.58 -3.53
N PRO A 75 -18.25 15.27 -4.66
CA PRO A 75 -18.73 16.62 -4.88
C PRO A 75 -20.26 16.74 -4.82
N ASP A 76 -20.99 15.75 -5.38
CA ASP A 76 -22.45 15.70 -5.33
C ASP A 76 -22.98 15.52 -3.89
N ALA A 77 -22.19 14.90 -3.02
CA ALA A 77 -22.45 14.79 -1.59
C ALA A 77 -22.00 16.02 -0.77
N GLY A 78 -21.52 17.09 -1.43
CA GLY A 78 -21.06 18.32 -0.80
C GLY A 78 -19.61 18.29 -0.29
N LEU A 79 -18.84 17.25 -0.62
CA LEU A 79 -17.43 17.10 -0.23
C LEU A 79 -16.51 17.39 -1.41
N LEU A 80 -16.08 18.65 -1.52
CA LEU A 80 -15.13 19.09 -2.54
C LEU A 80 -13.69 19.06 -2.01
N LEU A 81 -12.96 18.01 -2.33
CA LEU A 81 -11.55 17.86 -1.96
C LEU A 81 -10.65 18.01 -3.21
N PRO A 82 -9.43 18.58 -3.08
CA PRO A 82 -8.49 18.60 -4.19
C PRO A 82 -8.10 17.17 -4.62
N LEU A 83 -7.85 16.97 -5.92
CA LEU A 83 -7.67 15.64 -6.52
C LEU A 83 -6.57 14.80 -5.86
N THR A 84 -5.40 15.38 -5.61
CA THR A 84 -4.25 14.66 -5.03
C THR A 84 -4.54 14.17 -3.61
N PRO A 85 -5.01 15.01 -2.65
CA PRO A 85 -5.51 14.52 -1.36
C PRO A 85 -6.58 13.44 -1.45
N THR A 86 -7.56 13.58 -2.36
CA THR A 86 -8.60 12.56 -2.55
C THR A 86 -8.00 11.22 -2.98
N ALA A 87 -7.08 11.23 -3.95
CA ALA A 87 -6.38 10.02 -4.38
C ALA A 87 -5.56 9.41 -3.23
N ILE A 88 -4.84 10.21 -2.44
CA ILE A 88 -4.08 9.73 -1.27
C ILE A 88 -5.00 9.03 -0.26
N ILE A 89 -6.18 9.62 0.04
CA ILE A 89 -7.14 9.02 0.97
C ILE A 89 -7.66 7.68 0.43
N VAL A 90 -8.06 7.63 -0.84
CA VAL A 90 -8.55 6.40 -1.47
C VAL A 90 -7.47 5.31 -1.47
N LEU A 91 -6.24 5.64 -1.88
CA LEU A 91 -5.10 4.74 -1.85
C LEU A 91 -4.81 4.25 -0.42
N THR A 92 -4.84 5.14 0.57
CA THR A 92 -4.62 4.80 1.98
C THR A 92 -5.62 3.76 2.47
N VAL A 93 -6.91 4.01 2.25
CA VAL A 93 -8.00 3.15 2.71
C VAL A 93 -7.99 1.81 1.96
N TYR A 94 -7.79 1.85 0.65
CA TYR A 94 -7.70 0.64 -0.17
C TYR A 94 -6.53 -0.25 0.25
N GLU A 95 -5.32 0.30 0.31
CA GLU A 95 -4.12 -0.48 0.66
C GLU A 95 -4.11 -0.93 2.11
N ALA A 96 -4.76 -0.19 3.02
CA ALA A 96 -4.90 -0.62 4.41
C ALA A 96 -5.61 -1.98 4.53
N ALA A 97 -6.51 -2.32 3.62
CA ALA A 97 -7.14 -3.64 3.59
C ALA A 97 -6.13 -4.75 3.26
N TYR A 98 -5.27 -4.51 2.26
CA TYR A 98 -4.19 -5.43 1.88
C TYR A 98 -3.12 -5.54 2.97
N VAL A 99 -2.74 -4.44 3.62
CA VAL A 99 -1.89 -4.43 4.81
C VAL A 99 -2.53 -5.27 5.92
N ALA A 100 -3.81 -5.06 6.23
CA ALA A 100 -4.48 -5.77 7.31
C ALA A 100 -4.51 -7.29 7.08
N GLU A 101 -4.68 -7.69 5.82
CA GLU A 101 -4.67 -9.09 5.40
C GLU A 101 -3.26 -9.69 5.43
N ALA A 102 -2.24 -8.94 5.00
CA ALA A 102 -0.83 -9.32 5.11
C ALA A 102 -0.42 -9.54 6.58
N VAL A 103 -0.77 -8.61 7.47
CA VAL A 103 -0.48 -8.73 8.91
C VAL A 103 -1.19 -9.94 9.52
N ARG A 104 -2.48 -10.14 9.18
CA ARG A 104 -3.25 -11.30 9.64
C ARG A 104 -2.62 -12.61 9.17
N SER A 105 -2.22 -12.68 7.90
CA SER A 105 -1.58 -13.86 7.32
C SER A 105 -0.30 -14.20 8.06
N GLY A 106 0.57 -13.20 8.31
CA GLY A 106 1.81 -13.42 9.06
C GLY A 106 1.58 -13.86 10.51
N VAL A 107 0.57 -13.35 11.20
CA VAL A 107 0.19 -13.86 12.54
C VAL A 107 -0.22 -15.34 12.48
N ASN A 108 -0.98 -15.73 11.45
CA ASN A 108 -1.43 -17.11 11.26
C ASN A 108 -0.32 -18.09 10.86
N THR A 109 0.86 -17.61 10.48
CA THR A 109 2.01 -18.49 10.22
C THR A 109 2.63 -19.06 11.49
N VAL A 110 2.32 -18.51 12.66
CA VAL A 110 2.85 -19.00 13.94
C VAL A 110 2.15 -20.31 14.32
N PRO A 111 2.87 -21.44 14.48
CA PRO A 111 2.25 -22.71 14.80
C PRO A 111 1.47 -22.67 16.11
N VAL A 112 0.28 -23.26 16.14
CA VAL A 112 -0.56 -23.33 17.36
C VAL A 112 0.20 -24.00 18.51
N GLY A 113 1.05 -25.00 18.22
CA GLY A 113 1.89 -25.65 19.23
C GLY A 113 2.85 -24.71 19.97
N GLN A 114 3.33 -23.63 19.34
CA GLN A 114 4.14 -22.60 20.02
C GLN A 114 3.30 -21.80 21.03
N VAL A 115 2.03 -21.53 20.69
CA VAL A 115 1.08 -20.86 21.58
C VAL A 115 0.69 -21.77 22.74
N GLU A 116 0.47 -23.07 22.48
CA GLU A 116 0.16 -24.08 23.49
C GLU A 116 1.34 -24.33 24.43
N ALA A 117 2.56 -24.45 23.91
CA ALA A 117 3.77 -24.60 24.71
C ALA A 117 3.99 -23.39 25.64
N ALA A 118 3.79 -22.17 25.14
CA ALA A 118 3.86 -20.96 25.95
C ALA A 118 2.83 -20.98 27.10
N ARG A 119 1.60 -21.43 26.82
CA ARG A 119 0.56 -21.58 27.85
C ARG A 119 0.91 -22.67 28.87
N ALA A 120 1.50 -23.79 28.44
CA ALA A 120 1.96 -24.86 29.33
C ALA A 120 3.09 -24.39 30.27
N LEU A 121 3.92 -23.44 29.82
CA LEU A 121 4.93 -22.76 30.63
C LEU A 121 4.35 -21.63 31.53
N GLY A 122 3.02 -21.50 31.60
CA GLY A 122 2.35 -20.50 32.44
C GLY A 122 2.37 -19.07 31.90
N PHE A 123 2.64 -18.87 30.61
CA PHE A 123 2.58 -17.53 30.02
C PHE A 123 1.13 -17.03 29.97
N THR A 124 0.93 -15.78 30.38
CA THR A 124 -0.33 -15.06 30.16
C THR A 124 -0.49 -14.75 28.67
N LEU A 125 -1.71 -14.46 28.21
CA LEU A 125 -1.97 -14.07 26.82
C LEU A 125 -1.04 -12.93 26.36
N ALA A 126 -0.83 -11.92 27.21
CA ALA A 126 0.07 -10.81 26.90
C ALA A 126 1.53 -11.27 26.72
N LYS A 127 2.02 -12.19 27.57
CA LYS A 127 3.37 -12.77 27.44
C LYS A 127 3.47 -13.62 26.18
N THR A 128 2.50 -14.49 25.90
CA THR A 128 2.48 -15.33 24.69
C THR A 128 2.47 -14.46 23.43
N LEU A 129 1.64 -13.42 23.38
CA LEU A 129 1.62 -12.50 22.25
C LEU A 129 2.97 -11.77 22.10
N ARG A 130 3.47 -11.14 23.16
CA ARG A 130 4.69 -10.32 23.10
C ARG A 130 5.97 -11.11 22.83
N LEU A 131 6.11 -12.29 23.44
CA LEU A 131 7.37 -13.05 23.44
C LEU A 131 7.41 -14.15 22.39
N VAL A 132 6.25 -14.65 21.94
CA VAL A 132 6.19 -15.80 21.02
C VAL A 132 5.58 -15.40 19.68
N VAL A 133 4.34 -14.89 19.68
CA VAL A 133 3.59 -14.67 18.44
C VAL A 133 4.11 -13.45 17.68
N VAL A 134 4.16 -12.27 18.30
CA VAL A 134 4.52 -11.01 17.63
C VAL A 134 5.92 -11.07 17.01
N PRO A 135 6.98 -11.55 17.68
CA PRO A 135 8.32 -11.61 17.07
C PRO A 135 8.39 -12.52 15.83
N GLN A 136 7.63 -13.63 15.84
CA GLN A 136 7.58 -14.55 14.70
C GLN A 136 6.72 -13.98 13.56
N ALA A 137 5.55 -13.43 13.89
CA ALA A 137 4.65 -12.80 12.93
C ALA A 137 5.31 -11.59 12.25
N LEU A 138 6.02 -10.74 13.00
CA LEU A 138 6.71 -9.56 12.47
C LEU A 138 7.71 -9.93 11.36
N ARG A 139 8.35 -11.10 11.44
CA ARG A 139 9.23 -11.59 10.37
C ARG A 139 8.43 -11.99 9.14
N ALA A 140 7.35 -12.74 9.35
CA ALA A 140 6.51 -13.26 8.28
C ALA A 140 5.79 -12.15 7.49
N VAL A 141 5.56 -10.97 8.10
CA VAL A 141 4.83 -9.87 7.44
C VAL A 141 5.73 -8.92 6.63
N VAL A 142 7.06 -8.91 6.80
CA VAL A 142 7.94 -7.92 6.15
C VAL A 142 7.81 -7.98 4.62
N GLN A 143 7.96 -9.17 4.04
CA GLN A 143 7.87 -9.36 2.60
C GLN A 143 6.45 -9.10 2.06
N PRO A 144 5.37 -9.63 2.67
CA PRO A 144 4.01 -9.25 2.31
C PRO A 144 3.75 -7.74 2.33
N ILE A 145 4.19 -7.02 3.37
CA ILE A 145 4.04 -5.56 3.44
C ILE A 145 4.84 -4.88 2.33
N GLY A 146 6.08 -5.34 2.06
CA GLY A 146 6.89 -4.85 0.93
C GLY A 146 6.17 -4.99 -0.41
N ASN A 147 5.52 -6.14 -0.66
CA ASN A 147 4.73 -6.37 -1.86
C ASN A 147 3.52 -5.44 -1.97
N VAL A 148 2.84 -5.18 -0.85
CA VAL A 148 1.74 -4.20 -0.80
C VAL A 148 2.26 -2.78 -1.09
N MET A 149 3.43 -2.39 -0.57
CA MET A 149 4.03 -1.08 -0.87
C MET A 149 4.47 -0.95 -2.34
N ILE A 150 4.98 -2.03 -2.95
CA ILE A 150 5.27 -2.07 -4.39
C ILE A 150 3.97 -1.88 -5.20
N ALA A 151 2.92 -2.62 -4.84
CA ALA A 151 1.62 -2.50 -5.48
C ALA A 151 1.05 -1.08 -5.33
N LEU A 152 1.12 -0.49 -4.13
CA LEU A 152 0.71 0.90 -3.88
C LEU A 152 1.46 1.87 -4.80
N ALA A 153 2.79 1.74 -4.91
CA ALA A 153 3.58 2.61 -5.78
C ALA A 153 3.11 2.52 -7.23
N MET A 154 2.85 1.31 -7.75
CA MET A 154 2.28 1.13 -9.09
C MET A 154 0.85 1.68 -9.20
N ASN A 155 0.04 1.50 -8.16
CA ASN A 155 -1.35 1.95 -8.10
C ASN A 155 -1.50 3.47 -8.11
N THR A 156 -0.47 4.24 -7.73
CA THR A 156 -0.48 5.70 -7.89
C THR A 156 -0.69 6.14 -9.34
N ALA A 157 -0.28 5.33 -10.33
CA ALA A 157 -0.49 5.60 -11.75
C ALA A 157 -1.98 5.69 -12.13
N LEU A 158 -2.86 4.99 -11.40
CA LEU A 158 -4.30 5.03 -11.63
C LEU A 158 -4.90 6.42 -11.30
N ALA A 159 -4.22 7.23 -10.49
CA ALA A 159 -4.65 8.59 -10.18
C ALA A 159 -4.65 9.50 -11.42
N ALA A 160 -3.88 9.18 -12.46
CA ALA A 160 -3.92 9.88 -13.75
C ALA A 160 -5.32 9.87 -14.37
N ALA A 161 -6.07 8.78 -14.20
CA ALA A 161 -7.41 8.62 -14.75
C ALA A 161 -8.44 9.58 -14.14
N VAL A 162 -8.15 10.12 -12.95
CA VAL A 162 -8.98 11.12 -12.26
C VAL A 162 -8.35 12.53 -12.29
N GLY A 163 -7.37 12.74 -13.18
CA GLY A 163 -6.80 14.06 -13.43
C GLY A 163 -5.69 14.50 -12.46
N VAL A 164 -5.20 13.62 -11.59
CA VAL A 164 -4.01 13.91 -10.79
C VAL A 164 -2.78 13.97 -11.71
N VAL A 165 -2.02 15.06 -11.63
CA VAL A 165 -0.79 15.24 -12.40
C VAL A 165 0.37 14.52 -11.69
N GLU A 166 0.42 13.20 -11.86
CA GLU A 166 1.56 12.36 -11.49
C GLU A 166 2.34 11.90 -12.73
N LEU A 167 3.39 11.10 -12.54
CA LEU A 167 4.30 10.68 -13.61
C LEU A 167 3.59 10.17 -14.87
N THR A 168 2.61 9.28 -14.73
CA THR A 168 1.87 8.68 -15.85
C THR A 168 1.06 9.72 -16.63
N ALA A 169 0.40 10.63 -15.92
CA ALA A 169 -0.32 11.74 -16.52
C ALA A 169 0.61 12.65 -17.31
N GLU A 170 1.78 13.00 -16.76
CA GLU A 170 2.75 13.87 -17.42
C GLU A 170 3.40 13.19 -18.63
N VAL A 171 3.75 11.92 -18.51
CA VAL A 171 4.24 11.07 -19.61
C VAL A 171 3.22 11.00 -20.75
N ASN A 172 1.93 10.85 -20.42
CA ASN A 172 0.88 10.86 -21.43
C ASN A 172 0.76 12.22 -22.14
N LYS A 173 0.90 13.36 -21.43
CA LYS A 173 0.93 14.70 -22.05
C LYS A 173 2.07 14.83 -23.05
N VAL A 174 3.28 14.39 -22.68
CA VAL A 174 4.44 14.41 -23.59
C VAL A 174 4.17 13.53 -24.82
N ASN A 175 3.56 12.35 -24.62
CA ASN A 175 3.22 11.45 -25.71
C ASN A 175 2.18 12.02 -26.69
N LEU A 176 1.20 12.78 -26.21
CA LEU A 176 0.19 13.39 -27.09
C LEU A 176 0.80 14.36 -28.11
N VAL A 177 1.95 14.97 -27.80
CA VAL A 177 2.67 15.87 -28.70
C VAL A 177 3.73 15.13 -29.51
N ALA A 178 4.54 14.31 -28.83
CA ALA A 178 5.69 13.65 -29.45
C ALA A 178 5.30 12.42 -30.31
N ALA A 179 4.12 11.84 -30.07
CA ALA A 179 3.59 10.64 -30.74
C ALA A 179 4.57 9.45 -30.76
N GLN A 180 5.33 9.27 -29.67
CA GLN A 180 6.34 8.21 -29.50
C GLN A 180 6.02 7.33 -28.28
N PRO A 181 4.92 6.55 -28.30
CA PRO A 181 4.39 5.89 -27.11
C PRO A 181 5.35 4.84 -26.55
N ILE A 182 6.04 4.09 -27.40
CA ILE A 182 6.98 3.06 -26.95
C ILE A 182 8.10 3.69 -26.13
N LEU A 183 8.77 4.73 -26.66
CA LEU A 183 9.86 5.41 -25.96
C LEU A 183 9.37 6.03 -24.64
N ILE A 184 8.25 6.76 -24.71
CA ILE A 184 7.76 7.59 -23.61
C ILE A 184 7.20 6.73 -22.47
N PHE A 185 6.31 5.77 -22.75
CA PHE A 185 5.77 4.91 -21.69
C PHE A 185 6.78 3.88 -21.18
N SER A 186 7.72 3.40 -22.01
CA SER A 186 8.80 2.53 -21.50
C SER A 186 9.71 3.29 -20.52
N SER A 187 9.98 4.57 -20.77
CA SER A 187 10.75 5.39 -19.83
C SER A 187 10.06 5.52 -18.47
N ALA A 188 8.74 5.74 -18.46
CA ALA A 188 7.94 5.77 -17.24
C ALA A 188 7.93 4.40 -16.54
N GLY A 189 7.81 3.32 -17.30
CA GLY A 189 7.88 1.95 -16.81
C GLY A 189 9.20 1.64 -16.11
N LEU A 190 10.33 2.11 -16.66
CA LEU A 190 11.65 1.97 -16.03
C LEU A 190 11.75 2.75 -14.71
N VAL A 191 11.13 3.93 -14.62
CA VAL A 191 11.08 4.72 -13.38
C VAL A 191 10.22 4.01 -12.33
N TYR A 192 9.01 3.54 -12.69
CA TYR A 192 8.17 2.74 -11.80
C TYR A 192 8.86 1.44 -11.35
N MET A 193 9.59 0.78 -12.24
CA MET A 193 10.41 -0.38 -11.91
C MET A 193 11.52 -0.04 -10.92
N ALA A 194 12.21 1.09 -11.10
CA ALA A 194 13.25 1.54 -10.16
C ALA A 194 12.66 1.81 -8.76
N ILE A 195 11.48 2.42 -8.68
CA ILE A 195 10.74 2.62 -7.42
C ILE A 195 10.41 1.28 -6.77
N ALA A 196 9.81 0.36 -7.53
CA ALA A 196 9.44 -0.97 -7.04
C ALA A 196 10.66 -1.76 -6.53
N LEU A 197 11.77 -1.76 -7.28
CA LEU A 197 13.03 -2.39 -6.87
C LEU A 197 13.58 -1.77 -5.59
N THR A 198 13.53 -0.45 -5.45
CA THR A 198 13.98 0.25 -4.23
C THR A 198 13.18 -0.20 -3.02
N ILE A 199 11.85 -0.27 -3.14
CA ILE A 199 10.96 -0.76 -2.07
C ILE A 199 11.26 -2.23 -1.75
N GLY A 200 11.40 -3.09 -2.77
CA GLY A 200 11.70 -4.51 -2.59
C GLY A 200 13.06 -4.75 -1.91
N LEU A 201 14.10 -4.02 -2.31
CA LEU A 201 15.41 -4.08 -1.68
C LEU A 201 15.38 -3.60 -0.23
N ALA A 202 14.63 -2.53 0.06
CA ALA A 202 14.42 -2.06 1.42
C ALA A 202 13.70 -3.11 2.28
N ALA A 203 12.63 -3.73 1.77
CA ALA A 203 11.92 -4.80 2.45
C ALA A 203 12.83 -6.01 2.72
N GLY A 204 13.61 -6.46 1.73
CA GLY A 204 14.56 -7.56 1.90
C GLY A 204 15.73 -7.25 2.83
N TRP A 205 16.12 -5.99 2.96
CA TRP A 205 17.07 -5.57 3.98
C TRP A 205 16.47 -5.62 5.39
N VAL A 206 15.22 -5.15 5.57
CA VAL A 206 14.50 -5.25 6.84
C VAL A 206 14.31 -6.72 7.23
N GLU A 207 13.91 -7.57 6.29
CA GLU A 207 13.70 -9.01 6.51
C GLU A 207 14.96 -9.69 7.06
N ARG A 208 16.12 -9.44 6.44
CA ARG A 208 17.41 -10.00 6.87
C ARG A 208 17.80 -9.54 8.28
N LYS A 209 17.42 -8.33 8.69
CA LYS A 209 17.67 -7.82 10.04
C LYS A 209 16.78 -8.44 11.10
N VAL A 210 15.55 -8.80 10.74
CA VAL A 210 14.61 -9.42 11.69
C VAL A 210 14.74 -10.95 11.74
N ALA A 211 15.41 -11.56 10.76
CA ALA A 211 15.77 -12.98 10.79
C ALA A 211 16.79 -13.27 11.90
N ILE A 212 16.44 -14.14 12.84
CA ILE A 212 17.42 -14.70 13.80
C ILE A 212 18.11 -15.88 13.13
N ALA A 213 19.45 -15.96 13.28
CA ALA A 213 20.25 -17.10 12.85
C ALA A 213 19.64 -18.40 13.41
N ARG A 214 19.32 -19.33 12.51
CA ARG A 214 18.83 -20.65 12.88
C ARG A 214 19.90 -21.44 13.62
#